data_AF-A0A4Y2G3K6-F1
#
_entry.id   AF-A0A4Y2G3K6-F1
#
_cell.length_a   1.000
_cell.length_b   1.000
_cell.length_c   1.000
_cell.angle_alpha   90.00
_cell.angle_beta   90.00
_cell.angle_gamma   90.00
#
_symmetry.space_group_name_H-M   'P 1'
#
loop_
_entity.id
_entity.type
_entity.pdbx_description
1 polymer ?
#
loop_
_entity_poly.entity_id
_entity_poly.type
_entity_poly.pdbx_seq_one_letter_code
_entity_poly.pdbx_strand_id
1 'polypeptide(L)'
;MLLSTIDNIISTHTPLKRSQDSHFKAFICTALNEKHLVHWLKLIYKTRVLLERYYQPWSYAVKTGFEDALKSLEKLGNFDFDLPVDLAVRQLQSIKDAF
;
A
#
# COMPACT_ATOMS: atom_id res chain seq x y z
N MET A 1 -9.29 9.92 -1.90
CA MET A 1 -9.19 8.58 -1.31
C MET A 1 -7.87 7.88 -1.66
N LEU A 2 -7.49 7.57 -2.92
CA LEU A 2 -6.14 7.00 -3.16
C LEU A 2 -4.98 8.01 -2.97
N LEU A 3 -4.97 9.09 -3.77
CA LEU A 3 -3.86 10.05 -3.78
C LEU A 3 -3.67 10.74 -2.42
N SER A 4 -4.76 11.08 -1.74
CA SER A 4 -4.72 11.64 -0.39
C SER A 4 -4.17 10.66 0.64
N THR A 5 -4.45 9.35 0.52
CA THR A 5 -3.85 8.35 1.41
C THR A 5 -2.35 8.19 1.14
N ILE A 6 -1.93 8.18 -0.12
CA ILE A 6 -0.51 8.17 -0.49
C ILE A 6 0.19 9.42 0.07
N ASP A 7 -0.39 10.60 -0.11
CA ASP A 7 0.14 11.86 0.39
C ASP A 7 0.25 11.87 1.92
N ASN A 8 -0.77 11.37 2.63
CA ASN A 8 -0.74 11.22 4.09
C ASN A 8 0.37 10.26 4.56
N ILE A 9 0.56 9.13 3.87
CA ILE A 9 1.64 8.19 4.20
C ILE A 9 3.00 8.85 3.97
N ILE A 10 3.20 9.52 2.83
CA ILE A 10 4.44 10.23 2.53
C ILE A 10 4.71 11.31 3.59
N SER A 11 3.72 12.12 3.94
CA SER A 11 3.89 13.22 4.89
C SER A 11 4.18 12.74 6.32
N THR A 12 3.64 11.59 6.73
CA THR A 12 3.87 11.01 8.06
C THR A 12 5.17 10.19 8.15
N HIS A 13 5.53 9.46 7.08
CA HIS A 13 6.64 8.51 7.11
C HIS A 13 7.98 9.10 6.63
N THR A 14 7.95 10.08 5.72
CA THR A 14 9.17 10.75 5.22
C THR A 14 9.94 11.48 6.31
N PRO A 15 9.30 12.26 7.21
CA PRO A 15 10.00 12.94 8.30
C PRO A 15 10.72 11.97 9.25
N LEU A 16 10.19 10.75 9.38
CA LEU A 16 10.76 9.68 10.20
C LEU A 16 11.85 8.87 9.47
N LYS A 17 12.34 9.34 8.31
CA LYS A 17 13.36 8.70 7.46
C LYS A 17 13.06 7.24 7.12
N ARG A 18 11.78 6.91 6.91
CA ARG A 18 11.35 5.54 6.65
C ARG A 18 11.70 5.08 5.24
N SER A 19 12.01 3.79 5.11
CA SER A 19 12.26 3.16 3.82
C SER A 19 11.00 3.17 2.94
N GLN A 20 11.16 3.09 1.62
CA GLN A 20 10.05 2.93 0.69
C GLN A 20 9.22 1.66 0.99
N ASP A 21 9.86 0.60 1.49
CA ASP A 21 9.18 -0.60 1.97
C ASP A 21 8.22 -0.31 3.14
N SER A 22 8.60 0.56 4.07
CA SER A 22 7.72 0.97 5.18
C SER A 22 6.50 1.74 4.66
N HIS A 23 6.71 2.65 3.71
CA HIS A 23 5.62 3.41 3.08
C HIS A 23 4.66 2.47 2.35
N PHE A 24 5.21 1.48 1.63
CA PHE A 24 4.40 0.49 0.92
C PHE A 24 3.60 -0.39 1.89
N LYS A 25 4.19 -0.84 3.00
CA LYS A 25 3.48 -1.59 4.05
C LYS A 25 2.34 -0.79 4.67
N ALA A 26 2.58 0.48 5.00
CA ALA A 26 1.55 1.39 5.50
C ALA A 26 0.42 1.52 4.48
N PHE A 27 0.74 1.69 3.19
CA PHE A 27 -0.25 1.75 2.12
C PHE A 27 -1.13 0.50 2.05
N ILE A 28 -0.54 -0.70 2.08
CA ILE A 28 -1.29 -1.96 2.07
C ILE A 28 -2.18 -2.09 3.31
N CYS A 29 -1.67 -1.75 4.50
CA CYS A 29 -2.46 -1.80 5.74
C CYS A 29 -3.66 -0.86 5.68
N THR A 30 -3.46 0.40 5.27
CA THR A 30 -4.57 1.36 5.12
C THR A 30 -5.59 0.86 4.11
N ALA A 31 -5.13 0.37 2.96
CA ALA A 31 -6.03 -0.09 1.91
C ALA A 31 -6.83 -1.35 2.30
N LEU A 32 -6.28 -2.21 3.17
CA LEU A 32 -6.98 -3.36 3.74
C LEU A 32 -8.02 -2.92 4.78
N ASN A 33 -7.63 -2.04 5.70
CA ASN A 33 -8.54 -1.49 6.72
C ASN A 33 -9.75 -0.78 6.08
N GLU A 34 -9.52 -0.06 4.97
CA GLU A 34 -10.59 0.64 4.24
C GLU A 34 -11.30 -0.23 3.18
N LYS A 35 -10.93 -1.52 3.04
CA LYS A 35 -11.47 -2.44 2.00
C LYS A 35 -11.33 -1.91 0.56
N HIS A 36 -10.31 -1.09 0.31
CA HIS A 36 -10.05 -0.47 -0.98
C HIS A 36 -8.84 -1.04 -1.73
N LEU A 37 -8.11 -2.01 -1.14
CA LEU A 37 -6.87 -2.57 -1.71
C LEU A 37 -6.99 -2.95 -3.19
N VAL A 38 -7.96 -3.79 -3.54
CA VAL A 38 -8.13 -4.26 -4.94
C VAL A 38 -8.45 -3.10 -5.87
N HIS A 39 -9.33 -2.20 -5.45
CA HIS A 39 -9.74 -1.04 -6.25
C HIS A 39 -8.54 -0.12 -6.55
N TRP A 40 -7.72 0.17 -5.53
CA TRP A 40 -6.54 1.01 -5.68
C TRP A 40 -5.44 0.36 -6.53
N LEU A 41 -5.14 -0.92 -6.30
CA LEU A 41 -4.18 -1.65 -7.14
C LEU A 41 -4.65 -1.71 -8.60
N LYS A 42 -5.95 -1.95 -8.84
CA LYS A 42 -6.52 -1.95 -10.19
C LYS A 42 -6.34 -0.59 -10.88
N LEU A 43 -6.45 0.52 -10.15
CA LEU A 43 -6.21 1.86 -10.70
C LEU A 43 -4.74 2.06 -11.09
N ILE A 44 -3.81 1.60 -10.25
CA ILE A 44 -2.37 1.64 -10.52
C ILE A 44 -2.04 0.82 -11.77
N TYR A 45 -2.48 -0.44 -11.82
CA TYR A 45 -2.20 -1.35 -12.95
C TYR A 45 -2.91 -0.95 -14.25
N LYS A 46 -4.04 -0.24 -14.20
CA LYS A 46 -4.67 0.34 -15.40
C LYS A 46 -3.94 1.55 -15.96
N THR A 47 -3.05 2.17 -15.19
CA THR A 47 -2.31 3.37 -15.61
C THR A 47 -1.09 2.97 -16.45
N ARG A 48 -1.25 2.99 -17.78
CA ARG A 48 -0.20 2.55 -18.73
C ARG A 48 1.15 3.24 -18.53
N VAL A 49 1.14 4.55 -18.28
CA VAL A 49 2.37 5.33 -18.06
C VAL A 49 3.17 4.79 -16.87
N LEU A 50 2.50 4.29 -15.82
CA LEU A 50 3.19 3.67 -14.68
C LEU A 50 3.74 2.29 -15.04
N LEU A 51 2.97 1.49 -15.79
CA LEU A 51 3.43 0.19 -16.26
C LEU A 51 4.67 0.31 -17.15
N GLU A 52 4.63 1.20 -18.14
CA GLU A 52 5.75 1.40 -19.08
C GLU A 52 7.00 1.95 -18.39
N ARG A 53 6.84 2.75 -17.34
CA ARG A 53 7.95 3.37 -16.62
C ARG A 53 8.59 2.44 -15.58
N TYR A 54 7.78 1.63 -14.89
CA TYR A 54 8.23 0.87 -13.71
C TYR A 54 8.24 -0.65 -13.91
N TYR A 55 7.69 -1.17 -15.01
CA TYR A 55 7.62 -2.60 -15.28
C TYR A 55 8.25 -2.95 -16.63
N GLN A 56 8.93 -4.10 -16.67
CA GLN A 56 9.46 -4.64 -17.92
C GLN A 56 8.32 -5.22 -18.79
N PRO A 57 8.45 -5.22 -20.13
CA PRO A 57 7.42 -5.75 -21.03
C PRO A 57 7.08 -7.25 -20.81
N TRP A 58 8.02 -8.02 -20.27
CA TRP A 58 7.83 -9.44 -19.90
C TRP A 58 7.40 -9.65 -18.45
N SER A 59 7.19 -8.58 -17.69
CA SER A 59 6.73 -8.69 -16.31
C SER A 59 5.32 -9.28 -16.26
N TYR A 60 5.06 -10.03 -15.20
CA TYR A 60 3.76 -10.61 -14.93
C TYR A 60 2.63 -9.55 -14.95
N ALA A 61 2.84 -8.40 -14.31
CA ALA A 61 1.87 -7.31 -14.29
C ALA A 61 1.49 -6.80 -15.69
N VAL A 62 2.46 -6.69 -16.61
CA VAL A 62 2.21 -6.25 -17.99
C VAL A 62 1.56 -7.36 -18.82
N LYS A 63 1.98 -8.62 -18.63
CA LYS A 63 1.50 -9.77 -19.41
C LYS A 63 0.08 -10.19 -19.05
N THR A 64 -0.29 -10.12 -17.76
CA THR A 64 -1.58 -10.61 -17.27
C THR A 64 -2.53 -9.49 -16.83
N GLY A 65 -2.05 -8.24 -16.79
CA GLY A 65 -2.79 -7.14 -16.16
C GLY A 65 -2.92 -7.28 -14.64
N PHE A 66 -2.21 -8.24 -14.04
CA PHE A 66 -2.29 -8.58 -12.61
C PHE A 66 -3.70 -9.07 -12.16
N GLU A 67 -4.55 -9.46 -13.11
CA GLU A 67 -5.99 -9.71 -12.85
C GLU A 67 -6.25 -10.91 -11.94
N ASP A 68 -5.48 -11.98 -12.09
CA ASP A 68 -5.58 -13.20 -11.29
C ASP A 68 -5.14 -12.97 -9.83
N ALA A 69 -4.10 -12.17 -9.62
CA ALA A 69 -3.71 -11.70 -8.30
C ALA A 69 -4.79 -10.79 -7.68
N LEU A 70 -5.33 -9.84 -8.44
CA LEU A 70 -6.44 -8.98 -7.97
C LEU A 70 -7.66 -9.80 -7.56
N LYS A 71 -8.05 -10.80 -8.36
CA LYS A 71 -9.17 -11.71 -8.04
C LYS A 71 -8.92 -12.52 -6.77
N SER A 72 -7.67 -12.91 -6.52
CA SER A 72 -7.31 -13.59 -5.27
C SER A 72 -7.43 -12.66 -4.07
N LEU A 73 -7.04 -11.39 -4.22
CA LEU A 73 -7.12 -10.36 -3.19
C LEU A 73 -8.56 -9.89 -2.90
N GLU A 74 -9.51 -10.02 -3.83
CA GLU A 74 -10.93 -9.67 -3.59
C GLU A 74 -11.52 -10.41 -2.38
N LYS A 75 -11.06 -11.63 -2.12
CA LYS A 75 -11.50 -12.43 -0.96
C LYS A 75 -11.16 -11.76 0.38
N LEU A 76 -10.13 -10.91 0.42
CA LEU A 76 -9.73 -10.18 1.61
C LEU A 76 -10.77 -9.11 1.99
N GLY A 77 -11.53 -8.58 1.02
CA GLY A 77 -12.57 -7.57 1.30
C GLY A 77 -13.71 -8.05 2.20
N ASN A 78 -13.82 -9.37 2.40
CA ASN A 78 -14.81 -9.99 3.29
C ASN A 78 -14.41 -9.93 4.77
N PHE A 79 -13.19 -9.51 5.10
CA PHE A 79 -12.70 -9.41 6.47
C PHE A 79 -12.63 -7.94 6.90
N ASP A 80 -12.93 -7.69 8.17
CA ASP A 80 -12.72 -6.40 8.81
C ASP A 80 -11.31 -6.37 9.40
N PHE A 81 -10.42 -5.60 8.78
CA PHE A 81 -9.05 -5.43 9.23
C PHE A 81 -8.92 -4.22 10.15
N ASP A 82 -8.12 -4.38 11.21
CA ASP A 82 -7.62 -3.29 12.07
C ASP A 82 -6.10 -3.39 12.18
N LEU A 83 -5.42 -3.19 11.06
CA LEU A 83 -3.96 -3.31 10.97
C LEU A 83 -3.28 -1.99 11.38
N PRO A 84 -2.15 -2.03 12.12
CA PRO A 84 -1.40 -0.83 12.42
C PRO A 84 -0.73 -0.29 11.16
N VAL A 85 -1.23 0.83 10.65
CA VAL A 85 -0.62 1.57 9.52
C VAL A 85 0.75 2.12 9.91
N ASP A 86 0.90 2.45 11.19
CA ASP A 86 2.08 3.06 11.79
C ASP A 86 2.90 2.08 12.63
N LEU A 87 3.09 0.86 12.12
CA LEU A 87 3.67 -0.30 12.84
C LEU A 87 5.02 0.00 13.54
N ALA A 88 5.67 1.12 13.19
CA ALA A 88 6.88 1.57 13.84
C ALA A 88 6.87 3.01 14.39
N VAL A 89 5.79 3.78 14.26
CA VAL A 89 5.58 4.99 15.08
C VAL A 89 5.27 4.59 16.52
N ARG A 90 4.49 3.52 16.71
CA ARG A 90 4.25 2.93 18.03
C ARG A 90 5.52 2.42 18.72
N GLN A 91 6.45 1.80 17.99
CA GLN A 91 7.74 1.39 18.56
C GLN A 91 8.57 2.59 19.04
N LEU A 92 8.53 3.73 18.35
CA LEU A 92 9.24 4.94 18.78
C LEU A 92 8.53 5.67 19.94
N GLN A 93 7.20 5.66 19.98
CA GLN A 93 6.42 6.21 21.09
C GLN A 93 6.56 5.36 22.35
N SER A 94 6.50 4.03 22.26
CA SER A 94 6.66 3.15 23.43
C SER A 94 8.06 3.23 24.04
N ILE A 95 9.08 3.57 23.25
CA ILE A 95 10.43 3.84 23.76
C ILE A 95 10.45 5.17 24.51
N LYS A 96 9.82 6.23 23.99
CA LYS A 96 9.78 7.54 24.66
C LYS A 96 8.96 7.56 25.95
N ASP A 97 7.93 6.74 26.07
CA ASP A 97 7.13 6.62 27.30
C ASP A 97 7.80 5.73 28.37
N ALA A 98 8.92 5.07 28.04
CA ALA A 98 9.65 4.16 28.94
C ALA A 98 10.96 4.77 29.52
N PHE A 99 11.25 6.04 29.22
CA PHE A 99 12.42 6.78 29.72
C PHE A 99 12.01 8.08 30.40
#